data_AF-A0A966VSP5-F1
#
_entry.id   AF-A0A966VSP5-F1
#
_cell.length_a   1.000
_cell.length_b   1.000
_cell.length_c   1.000
_cell.angle_alpha   90.00
_cell.angle_beta   90.00
_cell.angle_gamma   90.00
#
_symmetry.space_group_name_H-M   'P 1'
#
loop_
_entity.id
_entity.type
_entity.pdbx_description
1 polymer ?
#
loop_
_entity_poly.entity_id
_entity_poly.type
_entity_poly.pdbx_seq_one_letter_code
_entity_poly.pdbx_strand_id
1 'polypeptide(L)'
;MSIQAFPYHWHHYEEYGATKLRIFCLSGKNESIYIEIDDFLPYIYVELPTDKTWSPASLSVVQTKLKEMSFNSIVKMEFVSKKKLYFAKKDKTETGEYVDKTYPFLKCFFKTTTNIRTFSYKLRQPIFFSGSKITLKIHEA
;
A
#
# COMPACT_ATOMS: atom_id res chain seq x y z
N MET A 1 -19.86 -17.57 12.00
CA MET A 1 -19.86 -18.76 11.12
C MET A 1 -18.53 -18.77 10.39
N SER A 2 -17.75 -19.85 10.47
CA SER A 2 -16.47 -19.99 9.75
C SER A 2 -16.64 -21.03 8.65
N ILE A 3 -16.18 -20.72 7.43
CA ILE A 3 -16.18 -21.63 6.29
C ILE A 3 -14.77 -22.18 6.16
N GLN A 4 -14.63 -23.51 6.12
CA GLN A 4 -13.37 -24.17 5.80
C GLN A 4 -13.33 -24.44 4.29
N ALA A 5 -12.49 -23.69 3.58
CA ALA A 5 -12.36 -23.80 2.14
C ALA A 5 -10.90 -23.60 1.71
N PHE A 6 -10.44 -24.37 0.71
CA PHE A 6 -9.12 -24.21 0.11
C PHE A 6 -9.23 -23.36 -1.16
N PRO A 7 -8.70 -22.12 -1.18
CA PRO A 7 -8.72 -21.29 -2.37
C PRO A 7 -7.70 -21.81 -3.39
N TYR A 8 -8.16 -22.11 -4.61
CA TYR A 8 -7.29 -22.60 -5.68
C TYR A 8 -7.14 -21.60 -6.84
N HIS A 9 -8.05 -20.63 -6.97
CA HIS A 9 -7.96 -19.58 -7.97
C HIS A 9 -8.62 -18.30 -7.48
N TRP A 10 -8.12 -17.15 -7.90
CA TRP A 10 -8.73 -15.86 -7.60
C TRP A 10 -8.49 -14.86 -8.72
N HIS A 11 -9.43 -13.93 -8.87
CA HIS A 11 -9.38 -12.84 -9.84
C HIS A 11 -9.91 -11.56 -9.21
N HIS A 12 -9.20 -10.45 -9.39
CA HIS A 12 -9.69 -9.13 -9.02
C HIS A 12 -10.28 -8.44 -10.25
N TYR A 13 -11.39 -7.75 -10.09
CA TYR A 13 -11.99 -6.97 -11.17
C TYR A 13 -12.58 -5.67 -10.65
N GLU A 14 -12.72 -4.70 -11.54
CA GLU A 14 -13.30 -3.40 -11.21
C GLU A 14 -14.72 -3.33 -11.77
N GLU A 15 -15.67 -2.96 -10.92
CA GLU A 15 -17.09 -2.83 -11.27
C GLU A 15 -17.67 -1.63 -10.51
N TYR A 16 -18.38 -0.75 -11.21
CA TYR A 16 -18.99 0.47 -10.63
C TYR A 16 -18.03 1.34 -9.77
N GLY A 17 -16.74 1.37 -10.11
CA GLY A 17 -15.74 2.18 -9.39
C GLY A 17 -15.28 1.58 -8.07
N ALA A 18 -15.54 0.29 -7.82
CA ALA A 18 -15.00 -0.49 -6.72
C ALA A 18 -14.22 -1.71 -7.26
N THR A 19 -13.26 -2.20 -6.47
CA THR A 19 -12.58 -3.45 -6.77
C THR A 19 -13.26 -4.58 -6.00
N LYS A 20 -13.50 -5.69 -6.69
CA LYS A 20 -14.03 -6.92 -6.12
C LYS A 20 -13.03 -8.04 -6.30
N LEU A 21 -13.02 -8.99 -5.38
CA LEU A 21 -12.19 -10.19 -5.47
C LEU A 21 -13.10 -11.43 -5.55
N ARG A 22 -12.98 -12.17 -6.64
CA ARG A 22 -13.60 -13.49 -6.79
C ARG A 22 -12.59 -14.54 -6.39
N ILE A 23 -13.00 -15.46 -5.53
CA ILE A 23 -12.17 -16.57 -5.06
C ILE A 23 -12.95 -17.86 -5.30
N PHE A 24 -12.33 -18.79 -6.02
CA PHE A 24 -12.83 -20.12 -6.24
C PHE A 24 -12.12 -21.07 -5.29
N CYS A 25 -12.91 -21.81 -4.52
CA CYS A 25 -12.41 -22.68 -3.46
C CYS A 25 -12.99 -24.09 -3.56
N LEU A 26 -12.33 -25.04 -2.92
CA LEU A 26 -12.85 -26.38 -2.66
C LEU A 26 -13.23 -26.51 -1.18
N SER A 27 -14.41 -27.08 -0.91
CA SER A 27 -14.82 -27.46 0.44
C SER A 27 -14.05 -28.71 0.92
N GLY A 28 -14.15 -29.04 2.20
CA GLY A 28 -13.63 -30.31 2.73
C GLY A 28 -14.28 -31.57 2.12
N LYS A 29 -15.39 -31.42 1.39
CA LYS A 29 -16.07 -32.48 0.63
C LYS A 29 -15.77 -32.41 -0.87
N ASN A 30 -14.79 -31.61 -1.28
CA ASN A 30 -14.42 -31.39 -2.68
C ASN A 30 -15.52 -30.74 -3.53
N GLU A 31 -16.43 -29.97 -2.90
CA GLU A 31 -17.45 -29.19 -3.59
C GLU A 31 -16.89 -27.80 -3.95
N SER A 32 -17.28 -27.28 -5.11
CA SER A 32 -16.89 -25.93 -5.53
C SER A 32 -17.61 -24.87 -4.70
N ILE A 33 -16.84 -23.96 -4.10
CA ILE A 33 -17.34 -22.79 -3.37
C ILE A 33 -16.91 -21.53 -4.12
N TYR A 34 -17.85 -20.63 -4.35
CA TYR A 34 -17.58 -19.29 -4.86
C TYR A 34 -17.66 -18.28 -3.71
N ILE A 35 -16.61 -17.45 -3.57
CA ILE A 35 -16.57 -16.35 -2.61
C ILE A 35 -16.35 -15.06 -3.39
N GLU A 36 -17.23 -14.09 -3.19
CA GLU A 36 -17.03 -12.71 -3.64
C GLU A 36 -16.72 -11.84 -2.43
N ILE A 37 -15.62 -11.10 -2.51
CA ILE A 37 -15.29 -10.04 -1.54
C ILE A 37 -15.55 -8.72 -2.23
N ASP A 38 -16.59 -8.03 -1.76
CA ASP A 38 -16.91 -6.68 -2.15
C ASP A 38 -15.99 -5.64 -1.47
N ASP A 39 -15.93 -4.45 -2.06
CA ASP A 39 -15.20 -3.29 -1.54
C ASP A 39 -13.73 -3.58 -1.17
N PHE A 40 -13.07 -4.46 -1.93
CA PHE A 40 -11.65 -4.68 -1.77
C PHE A 40 -10.88 -3.39 -2.08
N LEU A 41 -10.02 -2.99 -1.15
CA LEU A 41 -9.21 -1.78 -1.29
C LEU A 41 -7.79 -2.13 -1.71
N PRO A 42 -7.46 -2.14 -3.01
CA PRO A 42 -6.08 -2.30 -3.44
C PRO A 42 -5.23 -1.17 -2.84
N TYR A 43 -3.98 -1.48 -2.52
CA TYR A 43 -3.08 -0.56 -1.86
C TYR A 43 -1.68 -0.60 -2.45
N ILE A 44 -0.95 0.49 -2.25
CA ILE A 44 0.47 0.62 -2.58
C ILE A 44 1.22 1.19 -1.39
N TYR A 45 2.54 1.08 -1.40
CA TYR A 45 3.41 1.76 -0.43
C TYR A 45 4.15 2.92 -1.09
N VAL A 46 4.01 4.10 -0.51
CA VAL A 46 4.78 5.29 -0.88
C VAL A 46 5.91 5.47 0.11
N GLU A 47 7.16 5.30 -0.34
CA GLU A 47 8.35 5.47 0.49
C GLU A 47 8.56 6.93 0.84
N LEU A 48 8.76 7.21 2.12
CA LEU A 48 9.12 8.52 2.62
C LEU A 48 10.64 8.64 2.79
N PRO A 49 11.21 9.85 2.62
CA PRO A 49 12.61 10.11 2.91
C PRO A 49 13.03 9.70 4.34
N THR A 50 14.19 9.05 4.47
CA THR A 50 14.73 8.58 5.76
C THR A 50 15.61 9.60 6.48
N ASP A 51 15.97 10.69 5.80
CA ASP A 51 16.78 11.79 6.34
C ASP A 51 15.95 12.76 7.21
N LYS A 52 14.65 12.47 7.41
CA LYS A 52 13.69 13.33 8.12
C LYS A 52 12.91 12.52 9.14
N THR A 53 12.63 13.13 10.28
CA THR A 53 11.73 12.58 11.30
C THR A 53 10.28 12.92 10.95
N TRP A 54 9.43 11.90 10.88
CA TRP A 54 8.02 12.03 10.50
C TRP A 54 7.12 12.18 11.73
N SER A 55 6.83 13.42 12.12
CA SER A 55 5.81 13.75 13.13
C SER A 55 4.39 13.67 12.55
N PRO A 56 3.34 13.52 13.39
CA PRO A 56 1.95 13.53 12.93
C PRO A 56 1.58 14.76 12.08
N ALA A 57 2.08 15.94 12.45
CA ALA A 57 1.87 17.17 11.68
C ALA A 57 2.52 17.10 10.29
N SER A 58 3.77 16.64 10.21
CA SER A 58 4.49 16.49 8.93
C SER A 58 3.83 15.46 8.01
N LEU A 59 3.32 14.36 8.59
CA LEU A 59 2.61 13.31 7.87
C LEU A 59 1.29 13.84 7.31
N SER A 60 0.53 14.60 8.11
CA SER A 60 -0.72 15.22 7.67
C SER A 60 -0.52 16.11 6.44
N VAL A 61 0.54 16.92 6.42
CA VAL A 61 0.86 17.78 5.25
C VAL A 61 1.12 16.93 4.00
N VAL A 62 1.93 15.87 4.10
CA VAL A 62 2.20 14.99 2.95
C VAL A 62 0.94 14.26 2.52
N GLN A 63 0.17 13.71 3.46
CA GLN A 63 -1.09 13.03 3.18
C GLN A 63 -2.08 13.93 2.43
N THR A 64 -2.23 15.20 2.84
CA THR A 64 -3.07 16.17 2.13
C THR A 64 -2.61 16.37 0.70
N LYS A 65 -1.31 16.56 0.46
CA LYS A 65 -0.76 16.68 -0.91
C LYS A 65 -0.98 15.44 -1.75
N LEU A 66 -0.79 14.26 -1.18
CA LEU A 66 -1.03 13.00 -1.89
C LEU A 66 -2.52 12.84 -2.24
N LYS A 67 -3.43 13.22 -1.33
CA LYS A 67 -4.88 13.23 -1.62
C LYS A 67 -5.21 14.16 -2.78
N GLU A 68 -4.71 15.39 -2.76
CA GLU A 68 -4.89 16.37 -3.85
C GLU A 68 -4.36 15.82 -5.19
N MET A 69 -3.14 15.29 -5.20
CA MET A 69 -2.55 14.68 -6.40
C MET A 69 -3.37 13.50 -6.92
N SER A 70 -3.95 12.71 -6.02
CA SER A 70 -4.80 11.57 -6.36
C SER A 70 -6.22 11.96 -6.79
N PHE A 71 -6.57 13.24 -6.82
CA PHE A 71 -7.96 13.72 -6.97
C PHE A 71 -8.91 13.06 -5.96
N ASN A 72 -8.47 12.93 -4.70
CA ASN A 72 -9.19 12.28 -3.61
C ASN A 72 -9.58 10.81 -3.86
N SER A 73 -8.87 10.11 -4.75
CA SER A 73 -9.08 8.67 -4.98
C SER A 73 -8.49 7.77 -3.90
N ILE A 74 -7.57 8.29 -3.08
CA ILE A 74 -7.05 7.58 -1.90
C ILE A 74 -8.12 7.57 -0.79
N VAL A 75 -8.56 6.38 -0.43
CA VAL A 75 -9.58 6.13 0.62
C VAL A 75 -8.98 6.33 2.00
N LYS A 76 -7.83 5.71 2.27
CA LYS A 76 -7.13 5.84 3.55
C LYS A 76 -5.61 5.74 3.37
N MET A 77 -4.88 6.31 4.33
CA MET A 77 -3.42 6.22 4.42
C MET A 77 -2.99 5.84 5.82
N GLU A 78 -2.06 4.89 5.91
CA GLU A 78 -1.50 4.42 7.18
C GLU A 78 0.02 4.61 7.15
N PHE A 79 0.58 5.29 8.16
CA PHE A 79 2.04 5.37 8.32
C PHE A 79 2.55 4.06 8.91
N VAL A 80 3.51 3.44 8.22
CA VAL A 80 4.07 2.14 8.60
C VAL A 80 5.58 2.12 8.42
N SER A 81 6.27 1.40 9.30
CA SER A 81 7.69 1.08 9.13
C SER A 81 7.81 -0.34 8.57
N LYS A 82 8.36 -0.48 7.36
CA LYS A 82 8.47 -1.79 6.66
C LYS A 82 9.91 -2.03 6.19
N LYS A 83 10.30 -3.30 6.11
CA LYS A 83 11.52 -3.72 5.40
C LYS A 83 11.28 -3.62 3.89
N LYS A 84 12.34 -3.35 3.13
CA LYS A 84 12.28 -3.44 1.66
C LYS A 84 12.46 -4.91 1.26
N LEU A 85 11.74 -5.34 0.22
CA LEU A 85 11.81 -6.72 -0.28
C LEU A 85 13.20 -7.07 -0.80
N TYR A 86 13.83 -6.12 -1.51
CA TYR A 86 15.14 -6.33 -2.12
C TYR A 86 16.28 -5.87 -1.21
N PHE A 87 17.32 -6.70 -1.17
CA PHE A 87 18.56 -6.54 -0.42
C PHE A 87 18.42 -6.66 1.11
N ALA A 88 19.29 -7.46 1.72
CA ALA A 88 19.36 -7.60 3.18
C ALA A 88 20.08 -6.39 3.78
N LYS A 89 19.33 -5.33 4.07
CA LYS A 89 19.86 -4.14 4.73
C LYS A 89 19.73 -4.30 6.23
N LYS A 90 20.86 -4.31 6.93
CA LYS A 90 20.93 -4.40 8.38
C LYS A 90 21.56 -3.14 8.95
N ASP A 91 21.02 -2.66 10.06
CA ASP A 91 21.65 -1.63 10.90
C ASP A 91 22.33 -2.32 12.09
N LYS A 92 23.45 -1.76 12.55
CA LYS A 92 24.18 -2.25 13.73
C LYS A 92 23.70 -1.49 14.95
N THR A 93 23.25 -2.19 15.98
CA THR A 93 22.83 -1.60 17.26
C THR A 93 24.05 -1.18 18.08
N GLU A 94 23.82 -0.36 19.11
CA GLU A 94 24.84 0.03 20.09
C GLU A 94 25.44 -1.19 20.82
N THR A 95 24.67 -2.27 20.99
CA THR A 95 25.11 -3.55 21.56
C THR A 95 25.94 -4.41 20.59
N GLY A 96 26.08 -3.98 19.33
CA GLY A 96 26.82 -4.69 18.30
C GLY A 96 26.02 -5.72 17.51
N GLU A 97 24.73 -5.87 17.81
CA GLU A 97 23.81 -6.78 17.10
C GLU A 97 23.35 -6.20 15.76
N TYR A 98 23.03 -7.06 14.80
CA TYR A 98 22.49 -6.64 13.51
C TYR A 98 20.97 -6.77 13.50
N VAL A 99 20.29 -5.64 13.32
CA VAL A 99 18.83 -5.58 13.18
C VAL A 99 18.44 -5.23 11.75
N ASP A 100 17.32 -5.75 11.29
CA ASP A 100 16.84 -5.45 9.94
C ASP A 100 16.39 -4.00 9.83
N LYS A 101 16.88 -3.32 8.79
CA LYS A 101 16.59 -1.93 8.53
C LYS A 101 15.15 -1.74 8.06
N THR A 102 14.41 -0.90 8.77
CA THR A 102 13.05 -0.47 8.37
C THR A 102 13.07 0.90 7.75
N TYR A 103 12.11 1.14 6.85
CA TYR A 103 11.92 2.39 6.14
C TYR A 103 10.51 2.93 6.41
N PRO A 104 10.35 4.26 6.46
CA PRO A 104 9.04 4.88 6.62
C PRO A 104 8.27 4.83 5.29
N PHE A 105 7.02 4.36 5.36
CA PHE A 105 6.10 4.31 4.24
C PHE A 105 4.74 4.88 4.62
N LEU A 106 4.03 5.41 3.61
CA LEU A 106 2.58 5.57 3.64
C LEU A 106 1.95 4.43 2.83
N LYS A 107 1.16 3.59 3.51
CA LYS A 107 0.31 2.61 2.85
C LYS A 107 -0.96 3.31 2.38
N CYS A 108 -1.11 3.47 1.07
CA CYS A 108 -2.20 4.22 0.45
C CYS A 108 -3.20 3.24 -0.15
N PHE A 109 -4.47 3.31 0.28
CA PHE A 109 -5.54 2.43 -0.19
C PHE A 109 -6.44 3.16 -1.18
N PHE A 110 -6.84 2.48 -2.24
CA PHE A 110 -7.63 3.02 -3.34
C PHE A 110 -8.89 2.19 -3.55
N LYS A 111 -9.89 2.74 -4.22
CA LYS A 111 -11.08 1.98 -4.64
C LYS A 111 -10.81 1.08 -5.84
N THR A 112 -9.86 1.48 -6.69
CA THR A 112 -9.56 0.82 -7.97
C THR A 112 -8.05 0.80 -8.24
N THR A 113 -7.60 -0.22 -8.96
CA THR A 113 -6.25 -0.29 -9.55
C THR A 113 -6.07 0.77 -10.65
N THR A 114 -7.15 1.18 -11.33
CA THR A 114 -7.14 2.29 -12.27
C THR A 114 -6.71 3.61 -11.60
N ASN A 115 -7.20 3.87 -10.39
CA ASN A 115 -6.75 5.04 -9.61
C ASN A 115 -5.28 4.93 -9.21
N ILE A 116 -4.81 3.73 -8.84
CA ILE A 116 -3.39 3.47 -8.54
C ILE A 116 -2.52 3.84 -9.74
N ARG A 117 -2.87 3.40 -10.96
CA ARG A 117 -2.10 3.69 -12.18
C ARG A 117 -2.01 5.19 -12.44
N THR A 118 -3.14 5.88 -12.38
CA THR A 118 -3.22 7.34 -12.57
C THR A 118 -2.40 8.10 -11.53
N PHE A 119 -2.55 7.72 -10.26
CA PHE A 119 -1.78 8.30 -9.16
C PHE A 119 -0.28 8.04 -9.32
N SER A 120 0.10 6.82 -9.71
CA SER A 120 1.49 6.41 -9.88
C SER A 120 2.21 7.20 -10.96
N TYR A 121 1.52 7.54 -12.05
CA TYR A 121 2.06 8.41 -13.08
C TYR A 121 2.36 9.81 -12.54
N LYS A 122 1.44 10.39 -11.77
CA LYS A 122 1.60 11.73 -11.18
C LYS A 122 2.68 11.79 -10.09
N LEU A 123 2.80 10.74 -9.27
CA LEU A 123 3.75 10.69 -8.17
C LEU A 123 5.21 10.66 -8.61
N ARG A 124 5.47 10.40 -9.90
CA ARG A 124 6.81 10.56 -10.49
C ARG A 124 7.31 12.01 -10.43
N GLN A 125 6.41 12.98 -10.31
CA GLN A 125 6.76 14.38 -10.17
C GLN A 125 7.17 14.69 -8.71
N PRO A 126 8.26 15.45 -8.50
CA PRO A 126 8.66 15.86 -7.16
C PRO A 126 7.57 16.70 -6.48
N ILE A 127 7.34 16.46 -5.19
CA ILE A 127 6.45 17.29 -4.38
C ILE A 127 7.28 18.26 -3.54
N PHE A 128 6.78 19.48 -3.35
CA PHE A 128 7.43 20.43 -2.46
C PHE A 128 7.08 20.11 -1.01
N PHE A 129 8.06 19.94 -0.14
CA PHE A 129 7.86 19.66 1.28
C PHE A 129 8.98 20.28 2.11
N SER A 130 8.61 21.03 3.15
CA SER A 130 9.54 21.69 4.09
C SER A 130 10.67 22.48 3.39
N GLY A 131 10.33 23.28 2.39
CA GLY A 131 11.31 24.11 1.67
C GLY A 131 12.13 23.39 0.59
N SER A 132 11.93 22.08 0.39
CA SER A 132 12.69 21.28 -0.56
C SER A 132 11.78 20.47 -1.49
N LYS A 133 12.27 20.10 -2.67
CA LYS A 133 11.58 19.13 -3.54
C LYS A 133 11.98 17.72 -3.10
N ILE A 134 10.99 16.86 -2.84
CA ILE A 134 11.21 15.45 -2.55
C ILE A 134 10.58 14.58 -3.63
N THR A 135 11.31 13.55 -4.06
CA THR A 135 10.80 12.52 -4.97
C THR A 135 10.40 11.31 -4.16
N LEU A 136 9.15 10.90 -4.30
CA LEU A 136 8.60 9.74 -3.60
C LEU A 136 8.67 8.51 -4.51
N LYS A 137 8.92 7.34 -3.91
CA LYS A 137 8.99 6.06 -4.64
C LYS A 137 7.79 5.20 -4.29
N ILE A 138 7.28 4.50 -5.29
CA ILE A 138 6.17 3.56 -5.14
C ILE A 138 6.73 2.15 -5.06
N HIS A 139 6.17 1.36 -4.15
CA HIS A 139 6.47 -0.06 -3.96
C HIS A 139 5.17 -0.85 -3.92
N GLU A 140 5.22 -2.08 -4.42
CA GLU A 140 4.10 -3.04 -4.44
C GLU A 140 2.84 -2.44 -5.10
N ALA A 141 2.99 -1.89 -6.32
CA ALA A 141 1.93 -1.29 -7.13
C ALA A 141 1.51 -2.14 -8.33
#